data_AF-A0A6N8NQM3-F1
#
_entry.id   AF-A0A6N8NQM3-F1
#
_cell.length_a   1.000
_cell.length_b   1.000
_cell.length_c   1.000
_cell.angle_alpha   90.00
_cell.angle_beta   90.00
_cell.angle_gamma   90.00
#
_symmetry.space_group_name_H-M   'P 1'
#
loop_
_entity.id
_entity.type
_entity.pdbx_description
1 polymer ?
#
loop_
_entity_poly.entity_id
_entity_poly.type
_entity_poly.pdbx_seq_one_letter_code
_entity_poly.pdbx_strand_id
1 'polypeptide(L)'
;PLFVTNVDDTRLDDIAAWTYRAPVEDQARLGFAIAHALDNSAPAVDGIEPELQSKIDVIVQALAGAKKPLIISGTNAGSLEVIQAAANVAKALKGRGADVGITMIARSVNSMGLGIMGGGSLEEALTELETGRADGVVVLENDLHRHASAIRVNAALAKAPLVMVVDHQRTAIMENAHLVLSAASFAESDGTVINNEGRAQR
;
A
#
# COMPACT_ATOMS: atom_id res chain seq x y z
N PRO A 1 -15.55 9.49 -16.60
CA PRO A 1 -16.25 8.96 -15.41
C PRO A 1 -15.20 8.51 -14.39
N LEU A 2 -15.53 8.56 -13.10
CA LEU A 2 -14.70 8.01 -12.03
C LEU A 2 -15.29 6.66 -11.60
N PHE A 3 -14.44 5.64 -11.48
CA PHE A 3 -14.81 4.35 -10.91
C PHE A 3 -13.93 4.09 -9.70
N VAL A 4 -14.54 3.66 -8.60
CA VAL A 4 -13.84 3.46 -7.33
C VAL A 4 -14.04 2.01 -6.89
N THR A 5 -13.01 1.43 -6.29
CA THR A 5 -13.16 0.22 -5.50
C THR A 5 -12.45 0.41 -4.16
N ASN A 6 -13.11 -0.04 -3.09
CA ASN A 6 -12.65 0.11 -1.72
C ASN A 6 -13.36 -0.91 -0.82
N VAL A 7 -12.94 -1.00 0.43
CA VAL A 7 -13.57 -1.90 1.42
C VAL A 7 -14.84 -1.31 2.04
N ASP A 8 -14.95 0.02 2.09
CA ASP A 8 -16.03 0.72 2.79
C ASP A 8 -16.32 2.08 2.14
N ASP A 9 -17.36 2.78 2.60
CA ASP A 9 -17.72 4.09 2.06
C ASP A 9 -16.59 5.12 2.15
N THR A 10 -16.49 5.95 1.10
CA THR A 10 -15.53 7.06 1.10
C THR A 10 -16.14 8.32 0.54
N ARG A 11 -15.53 9.45 0.84
CA ARG A 11 -15.90 10.76 0.26
C ARG A 11 -15.75 10.82 -1.27
N LEU A 12 -15.07 9.85 -1.89
CA LEU A 12 -14.99 9.75 -3.36
C LEU A 12 -16.26 9.15 -3.97
N ASP A 13 -17.09 8.47 -3.19
CA ASP A 13 -18.32 7.84 -3.68
C ASP A 13 -19.31 8.89 -4.21
N ASP A 14 -19.34 10.09 -3.61
CA ASP A 14 -20.19 11.21 -4.01
C ASP A 14 -19.95 11.69 -5.46
N ILE A 15 -18.74 11.45 -5.98
CA ILE A 15 -18.33 11.86 -7.32
C ILE A 15 -18.05 10.66 -8.24
N ALA A 16 -18.18 9.43 -7.73
CA ALA A 16 -17.97 8.21 -8.50
C ALA A 16 -19.20 7.92 -9.37
N ALA A 17 -18.97 7.56 -10.63
CA ALA A 17 -20.02 7.02 -11.49
C ALA A 17 -20.47 5.64 -11.00
N TRP A 18 -19.55 4.89 -10.37
CA TRP A 18 -19.84 3.64 -9.68
C TRP A 18 -18.73 3.31 -8.69
N THR A 19 -19.11 2.79 -7.51
CA THR A 19 -18.20 2.26 -6.50
C THR A 19 -18.46 0.77 -6.32
N TYR A 20 -17.39 -0.03 -6.35
CA TYR A 20 -17.41 -1.43 -5.96
C TYR A 20 -16.85 -1.61 -4.55
N ARG A 21 -17.73 -1.87 -3.60
CA ARG A 21 -17.38 -2.14 -2.19
C ARG A 21 -17.24 -3.63 -1.99
N ALA A 22 -16.02 -4.09 -1.71
CA ALA A 22 -15.74 -5.52 -1.61
C ALA A 22 -14.50 -5.83 -0.77
N PRO A 23 -14.32 -7.07 -0.30
CA PRO A 23 -13.05 -7.54 0.26
C PRO A 23 -11.88 -7.29 -0.70
N VAL A 24 -10.68 -7.06 -0.15
CA VAL A 24 -9.47 -6.71 -0.94
C VAL A 24 -9.19 -7.70 -2.07
N GLU A 25 -9.41 -9.00 -1.83
CA GLU A 25 -9.24 -10.05 -2.83
C GLU A 25 -10.20 -9.87 -4.02
N ASP A 26 -11.46 -9.52 -3.76
CA ASP A 26 -12.47 -9.30 -4.80
C ASP A 26 -12.21 -8.00 -5.57
N GLN A 27 -11.64 -6.97 -4.92
CA GLN A 27 -11.18 -5.77 -5.60
C GLN A 27 -10.04 -6.10 -6.60
N ALA A 28 -9.11 -6.97 -6.22
CA ALA A 28 -8.07 -7.44 -7.12
C ALA A 28 -8.65 -8.26 -8.28
N ARG A 29 -9.61 -9.16 -8.00
CA ARG A 29 -10.34 -9.92 -9.04
C ARG A 29 -11.06 -9.02 -10.03
N LEU A 30 -11.71 -7.96 -9.55
CA LEU A 30 -12.31 -6.95 -10.43
C LEU A 30 -11.26 -6.35 -11.38
N GLY A 31 -10.10 -5.92 -10.85
CA GLY A 31 -9.04 -5.36 -11.67
C GLY A 31 -8.46 -6.35 -12.68
N PHE A 32 -8.27 -7.63 -12.31
CA PHE A 32 -7.85 -8.67 -13.24
C PHE A 32 -8.90 -8.93 -14.34
N ALA A 33 -10.19 -8.94 -13.99
CA ALA A 33 -11.26 -9.12 -14.96
C ALA A 33 -11.34 -7.94 -15.96
N ILE A 34 -11.16 -6.70 -15.47
CA ILE A 34 -11.05 -5.51 -16.34
C ILE A 34 -9.84 -5.63 -17.27
N ALA A 35 -8.68 -6.08 -16.77
CA ALA A 35 -7.49 -6.25 -17.58
C ALA A 35 -7.70 -7.31 -18.68
N HIS A 36 -8.31 -8.45 -18.34
CA HIS A 36 -8.67 -9.50 -19.31
C HIS A 36 -9.63 -8.99 -20.38
N ALA A 37 -10.69 -8.27 -19.99
CA ALA A 37 -11.65 -7.73 -20.94
C ALA A 37 -11.06 -6.64 -21.86
N LEU A 38 -9.99 -5.96 -21.44
CA LEU A 38 -9.23 -5.03 -22.27
C LEU A 38 -8.25 -5.75 -23.21
N ASP A 39 -7.61 -6.82 -22.72
CA ASP A 39 -6.62 -7.62 -23.43
C ASP A 39 -6.76 -9.10 -23.05
N ASN A 40 -7.36 -9.88 -23.96
CA ASN A 40 -7.65 -11.30 -23.75
C ASN A 40 -6.39 -12.17 -23.58
N SER A 41 -5.18 -11.62 -23.74
CA SER A 41 -3.94 -12.32 -23.39
C SER A 41 -3.66 -12.35 -21.88
N ALA A 42 -4.29 -11.45 -21.11
CA ALA A 42 -4.27 -11.54 -19.65
C ALA A 42 -5.14 -12.73 -19.18
N PRO A 43 -4.83 -13.36 -18.03
CA PRO A 43 -5.60 -14.50 -17.52
C PRO A 43 -7.08 -14.14 -17.28
N ALA A 44 -7.97 -15.04 -17.66
CA ALA A 44 -9.40 -14.93 -17.33
C ALA A 44 -9.63 -15.09 -15.82
N VAL A 45 -10.68 -14.46 -15.32
CA VAL A 45 -11.11 -14.58 -13.92
C VAL A 45 -12.44 -15.32 -13.90
N ASP A 46 -12.44 -16.50 -13.27
CA ASP A 46 -13.65 -17.30 -13.11
C ASP A 46 -14.57 -16.75 -12.01
N GLY A 47 -15.84 -17.16 -12.02
CA GLY A 47 -16.79 -16.90 -10.92
C GLY A 47 -17.19 -15.43 -10.77
N ILE A 48 -17.14 -14.64 -11.84
CA ILE A 48 -17.69 -13.28 -11.87
C ILE A 48 -19.20 -13.35 -12.09
N GLU A 49 -19.97 -12.80 -11.15
CA GLU A 49 -21.43 -12.74 -11.25
C GLU A 49 -21.88 -11.88 -12.45
N PRO A 50 -22.99 -12.22 -13.14
CA PRO A 50 -23.44 -11.50 -14.34
C PRO A 50 -23.69 -9.99 -14.13
N GLU A 51 -24.14 -9.61 -12.92
CA GLU A 51 -24.33 -8.21 -12.55
C GLU A 51 -23.00 -7.45 -12.50
N LEU A 52 -21.96 -8.07 -11.93
CA LEU A 52 -20.62 -7.50 -11.88
C LEU A 52 -19.99 -7.46 -13.28
N GLN A 53 -20.21 -8.49 -14.11
CA GLN A 53 -19.76 -8.52 -15.50
C GLN A 53 -20.32 -7.31 -16.28
N SER A 54 -21.59 -7.00 -16.11
CA SER A 54 -22.22 -5.83 -16.75
C SER A 54 -21.55 -4.51 -16.34
N LYS A 55 -21.07 -4.40 -15.09
CA LYS A 55 -20.31 -3.23 -14.62
C LYS A 55 -18.88 -3.21 -15.17
N ILE A 56 -18.23 -4.36 -15.26
CA ILE A 56 -16.91 -4.51 -15.90
C ILE A 56 -16.98 -4.00 -17.34
N ASP A 57 -17.99 -4.42 -18.12
CA ASP A 57 -18.15 -3.99 -19.51
C ASP A 57 -18.26 -2.46 -19.63
N VAL A 58 -19.02 -1.81 -18.73
CA VAL A 58 -19.13 -0.34 -18.66
C VAL A 58 -17.78 0.32 -18.38
N ILE A 59 -17.01 -0.22 -17.42
CA ILE A 59 -15.68 0.30 -17.08
C ILE A 59 -14.72 0.13 -18.25
N VAL A 60 -14.70 -1.04 -18.87
CA VAL A 60 -13.85 -1.37 -20.02
C VAL A 60 -14.14 -0.43 -21.18
N GLN A 61 -15.42 -0.22 -21.51
CA GLN A 61 -15.81 0.74 -22.55
C GLN A 61 -15.34 2.17 -22.22
N ALA A 62 -15.53 2.61 -20.98
CA ALA A 62 -15.12 3.95 -20.56
C ALA A 62 -13.59 4.15 -20.58
N LEU A 63 -12.82 3.16 -20.11
CA LEU A 63 -11.36 3.20 -20.14
C LEU A 63 -10.82 3.10 -21.57
N ALA A 64 -11.39 2.23 -22.40
CA ALA A 64 -11.05 2.05 -23.81
C ALA A 64 -11.32 3.29 -24.65
N GLY A 65 -12.41 4.02 -24.37
CA GLY A 65 -12.79 5.23 -25.07
C GLY A 65 -12.13 6.51 -24.53
N ALA A 66 -11.44 6.44 -23.39
CA ALA A 66 -10.78 7.59 -22.80
C ALA A 66 -9.51 7.97 -23.56
N LYS A 67 -9.31 9.29 -23.79
CA LYS A 67 -8.09 9.81 -24.43
C LYS A 67 -6.84 9.56 -23.58
N LYS A 68 -6.96 9.73 -22.26
CA LYS A 68 -5.88 9.56 -21.27
C LYS A 68 -6.44 8.94 -19.99
N PRO A 69 -6.71 7.63 -19.95
CA PRO A 69 -7.19 6.98 -18.73
C PRO A 69 -6.12 7.05 -17.63
N LEU A 70 -6.53 7.16 -16.37
CA LEU A 70 -5.65 7.17 -15.21
C LEU A 70 -6.05 6.05 -14.25
N ILE A 71 -5.09 5.21 -13.89
CA ILE A 71 -5.25 4.17 -12.87
C ILE A 71 -4.54 4.65 -11.59
N ILE A 72 -5.29 4.69 -10.49
CA ILE A 72 -4.78 5.06 -9.16
C ILE A 72 -4.90 3.82 -8.27
N SER A 73 -3.77 3.37 -7.71
CA SER A 73 -3.73 2.27 -6.75
C SER A 73 -2.64 2.58 -5.70
N GLY A 74 -2.32 1.65 -4.82
CA GLY A 74 -1.33 1.89 -3.77
C GLY A 74 -1.15 0.74 -2.80
N THR A 75 -0.30 0.97 -1.80
CA THR A 75 0.06 -0.03 -0.79
C THR A 75 -0.96 -0.12 0.36
N ASN A 76 -1.97 0.75 0.39
CA ASN A 76 -2.90 0.89 1.52
C ASN A 76 -3.68 -0.39 1.82
N ALA A 77 -4.00 -1.17 0.79
CA ALA A 77 -4.71 -2.45 0.95
C ALA A 77 -3.80 -3.59 1.47
N GLY A 78 -2.48 -3.40 1.48
CA GLY A 78 -1.53 -4.45 1.87
C GLY A 78 -1.54 -5.68 0.95
N SER A 79 -2.08 -5.57 -0.26
CA SER A 79 -2.20 -6.69 -1.23
C SER A 79 -1.34 -6.44 -2.46
N LEU A 80 -0.53 -7.45 -2.78
CA LEU A 80 0.27 -7.47 -4.01
C LEU A 80 -0.64 -7.64 -5.24
N GLU A 81 -1.72 -8.38 -5.11
CA GLU A 81 -2.69 -8.68 -6.15
C GLU A 81 -3.38 -7.39 -6.61
N VAL A 82 -3.72 -6.47 -5.70
CA VAL A 82 -4.28 -5.15 -6.05
C VAL A 82 -3.28 -4.30 -6.85
N ILE A 83 -2.00 -4.32 -6.47
CA ILE A 83 -0.92 -3.64 -7.20
C ILE A 83 -0.77 -4.24 -8.61
N GLN A 84 -0.76 -5.56 -8.71
CA GLN A 84 -0.65 -6.29 -9.97
C GLN A 84 -1.88 -6.06 -10.87
N ALA A 85 -3.08 -6.09 -10.31
CA ALA A 85 -4.32 -5.85 -11.05
C ALA A 85 -4.33 -4.45 -11.67
N ALA A 86 -3.98 -3.42 -10.90
CA ALA A 86 -3.85 -2.05 -11.41
C ALA A 86 -2.79 -1.94 -12.53
N ALA A 87 -1.63 -2.57 -12.34
CA ALA A 87 -0.57 -2.61 -13.36
C ALA A 87 -1.02 -3.34 -14.63
N ASN A 88 -1.77 -4.43 -14.51
CA ASN A 88 -2.29 -5.20 -15.64
C ASN A 88 -3.35 -4.43 -16.43
N VAL A 89 -4.25 -3.70 -15.75
CA VAL A 89 -5.20 -2.79 -16.43
C VAL A 89 -4.44 -1.72 -17.21
N ALA A 90 -3.45 -1.07 -16.59
CA ALA A 90 -2.63 -0.07 -17.27
C ALA A 90 -1.85 -0.66 -18.46
N LYS A 91 -1.27 -1.86 -18.30
CA LYS A 91 -0.58 -2.59 -19.37
C LYS A 91 -1.51 -2.91 -20.54
N ALA A 92 -2.71 -3.42 -20.27
CA ALA A 92 -3.72 -3.74 -21.29
C ALA A 92 -4.13 -2.48 -22.06
N LEU A 93 -4.38 -1.36 -21.37
CA LEU A 93 -4.67 -0.07 -22.01
C LEU A 93 -3.50 0.41 -22.86
N LYS A 94 -2.26 0.29 -22.37
CA LYS A 94 -1.07 0.67 -23.12
C LYS A 94 -0.89 -0.16 -24.38
N GLY A 95 -1.14 -1.47 -24.31
CA GLY A 95 -1.11 -2.39 -25.46
C GLY A 95 -2.09 -2.02 -26.56
N ARG A 96 -3.21 -1.37 -26.21
CA ARG A 96 -4.21 -0.85 -27.15
C ARG A 96 -3.87 0.55 -27.69
N GLY A 97 -2.72 1.11 -27.33
CA GLY A 97 -2.28 2.43 -27.77
C GLY A 97 -2.82 3.60 -26.94
N ALA A 98 -3.45 3.36 -25.80
CA ALA A 98 -3.91 4.44 -24.93
C ALA A 98 -2.72 5.17 -24.28
N ASP A 99 -2.87 6.50 -24.10
CA ASP A 99 -1.96 7.31 -23.30
C ASP A 99 -2.35 7.22 -21.82
N VAL A 100 -2.22 6.00 -21.28
CA VAL A 100 -2.60 5.67 -19.90
C VAL A 100 -1.58 6.16 -18.89
N GLY A 101 -2.07 6.80 -17.83
CA GLY A 101 -1.31 7.08 -16.61
C GLY A 101 -1.55 6.02 -15.56
N ILE A 102 -0.53 5.73 -14.75
CA ILE A 102 -0.66 4.95 -13.52
C ILE A 102 0.09 5.67 -12.39
N THR A 103 -0.52 5.74 -11.22
CA THR A 103 0.14 6.23 -10.00
C THR A 103 -0.10 5.26 -8.85
N MET A 104 0.97 5.00 -8.10
CA MET A 104 0.94 4.16 -6.91
C MET A 104 1.14 5.05 -5.69
N ILE A 105 0.15 5.08 -4.81
CA ILE A 105 0.18 5.85 -3.58
C ILE A 105 0.79 5.00 -2.47
N ALA A 106 1.89 5.48 -1.90
CA ALA A 106 2.50 4.87 -0.73
C ALA A 106 1.77 5.34 0.55
N ARG A 107 1.80 4.52 1.60
CA ARG A 107 1.02 4.75 2.83
C ARG A 107 1.49 5.96 3.64
N SER A 108 2.76 6.33 3.58
CA SER A 108 3.33 7.35 4.46
C SER A 108 4.35 8.24 3.74
N VAL A 109 4.60 9.41 4.33
CA VAL A 109 5.68 10.31 3.90
C VAL A 109 6.99 9.53 3.91
N ASN A 110 7.80 9.74 2.87
CA ASN A 110 9.11 9.11 2.70
C ASN A 110 9.10 7.57 2.63
N SER A 111 7.95 6.90 2.48
CA SER A 111 7.91 5.43 2.27
C SER A 111 8.70 5.02 1.02
N MET A 112 8.63 5.83 -0.05
CA MET A 112 9.45 5.61 -1.25
C MET A 112 10.94 5.80 -0.96
N GLY A 113 11.29 6.78 -0.12
CA GLY A 113 12.68 7.03 0.26
C GLY A 113 13.26 5.89 1.07
N LEU A 114 12.51 5.36 2.05
CA LEU A 114 12.90 4.18 2.79
C LEU A 114 13.09 2.97 1.86
N GLY A 115 12.18 2.76 0.91
CA GLY A 115 12.32 1.70 -0.09
C GLY A 115 13.58 1.82 -0.96
N ILE A 116 14.02 3.05 -1.29
CA ILE A 116 15.26 3.31 -2.04
C ILE A 116 16.51 3.10 -1.17
N MET A 117 16.45 3.49 0.11
CA MET A 117 17.54 3.24 1.07
C MET A 117 17.77 1.74 1.29
N GLY A 118 16.74 0.91 1.06
CA GLY A 118 16.79 -0.53 1.21
C GLY A 118 16.64 -0.97 2.67
N GLY A 119 17.17 -2.15 2.98
CA GLY A 119 17.00 -2.81 4.28
C GLY A 119 16.10 -4.04 4.18
N GLY A 120 15.73 -4.59 5.34
CA GLY A 120 14.84 -5.73 5.45
C GLY A 120 13.39 -5.32 5.72
N SER A 121 12.50 -6.29 5.65
CA SER A 121 11.11 -6.15 6.08
C SER A 121 10.99 -6.14 7.60
N LEU A 122 9.88 -5.56 8.10
CA LEU A 122 9.51 -5.67 9.52
C LEU A 122 9.38 -7.14 9.95
N GLU A 123 8.87 -7.99 9.07
CA GLU A 123 8.71 -9.42 9.29
C GLU A 123 10.03 -10.14 9.58
N GLU A 124 11.07 -9.84 8.78
CA GLU A 124 12.42 -10.36 8.99
C GLU A 124 12.98 -9.85 10.31
N ALA A 125 12.86 -8.54 10.58
CA ALA A 125 13.36 -7.94 11.82
C ALA A 125 12.70 -8.55 13.08
N LEU A 126 11.37 -8.75 13.07
CA LEU A 126 10.68 -9.43 14.17
C LEU A 126 11.14 -10.88 14.32
N THR A 127 11.37 -11.58 13.22
CA THR A 127 11.88 -12.96 13.23
C THR A 127 13.30 -13.04 13.81
N GLU A 128 14.19 -12.09 13.49
CA GLU A 128 15.54 -12.02 14.08
C GLU A 128 15.46 -11.88 15.62
N LEU A 129 14.57 -11.04 16.14
CA LEU A 129 14.36 -10.87 17.58
C LEU A 129 13.75 -12.13 18.20
N GLU A 130 12.74 -12.71 17.55
CA GLU A 130 12.05 -13.92 18.05
C GLU A 130 13.00 -15.12 18.14
N THR A 131 13.96 -15.21 17.23
CA THR A 131 14.95 -16.30 17.16
C THR A 131 16.22 -16.01 17.96
N GLY A 132 16.34 -14.84 18.60
CA GLY A 132 17.50 -14.46 19.39
C GLY A 132 18.76 -14.22 18.57
N ARG A 133 18.61 -13.93 17.27
CA ARG A 133 19.73 -13.63 16.36
C ARG A 133 20.19 -12.17 16.44
N ALA A 134 19.39 -11.30 17.04
CA ALA A 134 19.72 -9.90 17.28
C ALA A 134 19.92 -9.61 18.77
N ASP A 135 21.03 -8.93 19.10
CA ASP A 135 21.36 -8.52 20.47
C ASP A 135 20.63 -7.24 20.94
N GLY A 136 19.92 -6.58 20.02
CA GLY A 136 19.11 -5.41 20.35
C GLY A 136 18.34 -4.87 19.15
N VAL A 137 17.41 -3.97 19.44
CA VAL A 137 16.59 -3.27 18.44
C VAL A 137 16.54 -1.78 18.73
N VAL A 138 16.61 -0.99 17.67
CA VAL A 138 16.35 0.45 17.69
C VAL A 138 15.09 0.71 16.87
N VAL A 139 14.05 1.22 17.52
CA VAL A 139 12.84 1.69 16.83
C VAL A 139 12.91 3.21 16.70
N LEU A 140 12.90 3.70 15.46
CA LEU A 140 13.04 5.11 15.14
C LEU A 140 11.73 5.65 14.55
N GLU A 141 11.14 6.64 15.22
CA GLU A 141 9.94 7.40 14.80
C GLU A 141 8.81 6.52 14.26
N ASN A 142 8.58 5.37 14.90
CA ASN A 142 7.62 4.39 14.43
C ASN A 142 6.96 3.65 15.58
N ASP A 143 5.68 3.34 15.41
CA ASP A 143 4.93 2.48 16.31
C ASP A 143 4.62 1.16 15.60
N LEU A 144 5.41 0.13 15.90
CA LEU A 144 5.34 -1.18 15.23
C LEU A 144 3.94 -1.84 15.36
N HIS A 145 3.17 -1.48 16.40
CA HIS A 145 1.80 -1.96 16.61
C HIS A 145 0.83 -1.51 15.51
N ARG A 146 1.19 -0.50 14.71
CA ARG A 146 0.40 -0.05 13.54
C ARG A 146 0.59 -0.94 12.31
N HIS A 147 1.62 -1.79 12.34
CA HIS A 147 2.09 -2.53 11.19
C HIS A 147 2.03 -4.05 11.39
N ALA A 148 2.05 -4.54 12.63
CA ALA A 148 1.95 -5.95 12.97
C ALA A 148 1.09 -6.16 14.23
N SER A 149 0.72 -7.41 14.51
CA SER A 149 -0.09 -7.72 15.69
C SER A 149 0.66 -7.36 16.98
N ALA A 150 -0.05 -6.75 17.93
CA ALA A 150 0.56 -6.36 19.20
C ALA A 150 1.11 -7.56 19.99
N ILE A 151 0.46 -8.72 19.88
CA ILE A 151 0.91 -9.97 20.50
C ILE A 151 2.31 -10.32 20.00
N ARG A 152 2.52 -10.28 18.68
CA ARG A 152 3.81 -10.64 18.09
C ARG A 152 4.88 -9.60 18.38
N VAL A 153 4.56 -8.32 18.20
CA VAL A 153 5.48 -7.21 18.49
C VAL A 153 5.99 -7.30 19.92
N ASN A 154 5.09 -7.42 20.90
CA ASN A 154 5.48 -7.52 22.31
C ASN A 154 6.30 -8.79 22.59
N ALA A 155 5.94 -9.93 22.00
CA ALA A 155 6.70 -11.17 22.17
C ALA A 155 8.13 -11.07 21.60
N ALA A 156 8.30 -10.40 20.46
CA ALA A 156 9.60 -10.16 19.85
C ALA A 156 10.45 -9.19 20.70
N LEU A 157 9.87 -8.07 21.13
CA LEU A 157 10.56 -7.07 21.95
C LEU A 157 10.98 -7.63 23.32
N ALA A 158 10.17 -8.48 23.94
CA ALA A 158 10.48 -9.10 25.22
C ALA A 158 11.70 -10.05 25.19
N LYS A 159 12.09 -10.53 24.00
CA LYS A 159 13.28 -11.37 23.80
C LYS A 159 14.54 -10.56 23.53
N ALA A 160 14.40 -9.29 23.13
CA ALA A 160 15.52 -8.45 22.77
C ALA A 160 16.32 -8.06 24.03
N PRO A 161 17.64 -8.32 24.09
CA PRO A 161 18.46 -7.90 25.22
C PRO A 161 18.49 -6.38 25.42
N LEU A 162 18.30 -5.61 24.34
CA LEU A 162 18.18 -4.16 24.37
C LEU A 162 17.05 -3.71 23.43
N VAL A 163 16.21 -2.81 23.94
CA VAL A 163 15.16 -2.13 23.17
C VAL A 163 15.36 -0.63 23.37
N MET A 164 15.76 0.05 22.30
CA MET A 164 15.89 1.50 22.27
C MET A 164 14.79 2.08 21.40
N VAL A 165 14.11 3.12 21.89
CA VAL A 165 13.11 3.87 21.13
C VAL A 165 13.59 5.30 20.98
N VAL A 166 13.63 5.78 19.74
CA VAL A 166 13.99 7.16 19.39
C VAL A 166 12.77 7.78 18.74
N ASP A 167 12.07 8.67 19.45
CA ASP A 167 10.79 9.22 18.97
C ASP A 167 10.54 10.62 19.54
N HIS A 168 9.73 11.41 18.85
CA HIS A 168 9.23 12.71 19.30
C HIS A 168 7.80 12.61 19.87
N GLN A 169 7.10 11.48 19.66
CA GLN A 169 5.77 11.21 20.25
C GLN A 169 5.81 10.06 21.24
N ARG A 170 5.01 10.14 22.30
CA ARG A 170 4.82 9.00 23.21
C ARG A 170 3.87 7.98 22.58
N THR A 171 4.36 6.78 22.33
CA THR A 171 3.61 5.65 21.75
C THR A 171 3.68 4.43 22.66
N ALA A 172 2.80 3.43 22.43
CA ALA A 172 2.73 2.22 23.25
C ALA A 172 4.03 1.40 23.23
N ILE A 173 4.85 1.54 22.17
CA ILE A 173 6.12 0.80 22.08
C ILE A 173 7.14 1.20 23.14
N MET A 174 7.03 2.42 23.70
CA MET A 174 7.89 2.87 24.79
C MET A 174 7.71 2.08 26.07
N GLU A 175 6.58 1.38 26.26
CA GLU A 175 6.36 0.52 27.42
C GLU A 175 7.27 -0.73 27.42
N ASN A 176 7.78 -1.10 26.25
CA ASN A 176 8.75 -2.18 26.07
C ASN A 176 10.20 -1.68 25.98
N ALA A 177 10.43 -0.37 26.09
CA ALA A 177 11.75 0.22 25.89
C ALA A 177 12.61 0.16 27.16
N HIS A 178 13.88 -0.23 26.99
CA HIS A 178 14.90 -0.10 28.02
C HIS A 178 15.47 1.33 28.07
N LEU A 179 15.54 1.98 26.90
CA LEU A 179 15.96 3.37 26.76
C LEU A 179 15.03 4.10 25.78
N VAL A 180 14.60 5.29 26.18
CA VAL A 180 13.86 6.21 25.31
C VAL A 180 14.70 7.46 25.10
N LEU A 181 14.95 7.81 23.85
CA LEU A 181 15.63 9.04 23.44
C LEU A 181 14.65 9.94 22.70
N SER A 182 14.58 11.21 23.11
CA SER A 182 13.75 12.20 22.44
C SER A 182 14.38 12.61 21.11
N ALA A 183 13.60 12.51 20.03
CA ALA A 183 13.94 13.06 18.72
C ALA A 183 13.36 14.46 18.53
N ALA A 184 13.99 15.27 17.66
CA ALA A 184 13.38 16.49 17.16
C ALA A 184 12.25 16.11 16.18
N SER A 185 11.12 16.82 16.22
CA SER A 185 10.04 16.59 15.26
C SER A 185 10.40 17.09 13.85
N PHE A 186 9.54 16.76 12.87
CA PHE A 186 9.68 17.26 11.50
C PHE A 186 9.67 18.81 11.41
N ALA A 187 9.11 19.50 12.40
CA ALA A 187 9.05 20.96 12.46
C ALA A 187 10.29 21.60 13.11
N GLU A 188 11.10 20.79 13.79
CA GLU A 188 12.28 21.22 14.56
C GLU A 188 13.59 20.77 13.90
N SER A 189 13.50 20.07 12.78
CA SER A 189 14.65 19.53 12.04
C SER A 189 14.43 19.65 10.53
N ASP A 190 15.54 19.68 9.80
CA ASP A 190 15.54 19.70 8.34
C ASP A 190 15.88 18.31 7.79
N GLY A 191 15.29 17.96 6.65
CA GLY A 191 15.53 16.68 6.01
C GLY A 191 15.22 16.70 4.53
N THR A 192 15.30 15.53 3.89
CA THR A 192 14.80 15.33 2.54
C THR A 192 13.87 14.12 2.56
N VAL A 193 12.66 14.30 2.04
CA VAL A 193 11.69 13.23 1.87
C VAL A 193 11.48 12.93 0.40
N ILE A 194 11.21 11.68 0.08
CA ILE A 194 10.87 11.25 -1.27
C ILE A 194 9.36 10.96 -1.34
N ASN A 195 8.66 11.67 -2.23
CA ASN A 195 7.22 11.49 -2.41
C ASN A 195 6.87 10.23 -3.22
N ASN A 196 5.58 9.98 -3.43
CA ASN A 196 5.08 8.81 -4.17
C ASN A 196 5.50 8.80 -5.66
N GLU A 197 5.94 9.93 -6.23
CA GLU A 197 6.50 10.02 -7.59
C GLU A 197 8.02 9.81 -7.63
N GLY A 198 8.67 9.54 -6.49
CA GLY A 198 10.12 9.41 -6.41
C GLY A 198 10.87 10.74 -6.41
N ARG A 199 10.19 11.87 -6.16
CA ARG A 199 10.83 13.20 -6.12
C ARG A 199 11.32 13.53 -4.72
N ALA A 200 12.58 13.92 -4.62
CA ALA A 200 13.17 14.46 -3.41
C ALA A 200 12.64 15.89 -3.13
N GLN A 201 12.23 16.14 -1.89
CA GLN A 201 11.69 17.41 -1.41
C GLN A 201 12.34 17.76 -0.07
N ARG A 202 12.67 19.04 0.11
CA ARG A 202 13.24 19.62 1.32
C ARG A 202 12.25 20.60 1.92
#